data_AF-A0AA37GD10-F1
#
_entry.id   AF-A0AA37GD10-F1
#
_cell.length_a   1.000
_cell.length_b   1.000
_cell.length_c   1.000
_cell.angle_alpha   90.00
_cell.angle_beta   90.00
_cell.angle_gamma   90.00
#
_symmetry.space_group_name_H-M   'P 1'
#
loop_
_entity.id
_entity.type
_entity.pdbx_description
1 polymer ?
#
loop_
_entity_poly.entity_id
_entity_poly.type
_entity_poly.pdbx_seq_one_letter_code
_entity_poly.pdbx_strand_id
1 'polypeptide(L)'
;MKFSAIIICLSAMSGGSLAAIINERQAPPAPPGAAPPTPKVIPVLVGSPTREKSLLFYPEIVKASPGDIVQFQFWPNNHTVTQAANPQAPCMPLQDQNPNAVHSGFIPGVTDGSPVGTFNVQVENTEPMLMYCAQGMHCQLGMVMIINPKADADVQAYRQAAGQSQANVPAKNVAGGSAGRIPSNLAVPPIV
;
A
#
# COMPACT_ATOMS: atom_id res chain seq x y z
N MET A 1 12.62 34.67 -75.60
CA MET A 1 12.06 33.70 -76.55
C MET A 1 12.19 32.30 -75.96
N LYS A 2 11.13 31.51 -76.11
CA LYS A 2 10.94 30.09 -75.75
C LYS A 2 10.61 29.75 -74.29
N PHE A 3 9.30 29.62 -74.11
CA PHE A 3 8.58 28.89 -73.08
C PHE A 3 9.00 27.41 -73.04
N SER A 4 8.95 26.80 -71.85
CA SER A 4 8.56 25.40 -71.70
C SER A 4 7.82 25.24 -70.38
N ALA A 5 6.51 25.02 -70.50
CA ALA A 5 5.66 24.58 -69.43
C ALA A 5 5.92 23.09 -69.18
N ILE A 6 6.17 22.71 -67.92
CA ILE A 6 6.15 21.32 -67.48
C ILE A 6 4.97 21.19 -66.51
N ILE A 7 4.00 20.40 -66.96
CA ILE A 7 2.88 19.87 -66.20
C ILE A 7 3.43 18.84 -65.22
N ILE A 8 3.17 19.01 -63.92
CA ILE A 8 3.41 17.97 -62.92
C ILE A 8 2.07 17.66 -62.25
N CYS A 9 1.68 16.39 -62.40
CA CYS A 9 0.45 15.79 -61.92
C CYS A 9 0.33 15.83 -60.39
N LEU A 10 -0.86 16.22 -59.94
CA LEU A 10 -1.33 16.08 -58.57
C LEU A 10 -1.52 14.58 -58.25
N SER A 11 -0.82 14.05 -57.25
CA SER A 11 -1.11 12.74 -56.67
C SER A 11 -1.45 12.91 -55.19
N ALA A 12 -2.67 12.50 -54.84
CA ALA A 12 -3.18 12.51 -53.47
C ALA A 12 -2.48 11.43 -52.66
N MET A 13 -1.86 11.81 -51.53
CA MET A 13 -1.39 10.83 -50.54
C MET A 13 -2.47 10.68 -49.46
N SER A 14 -3.11 9.51 -49.49
CA SER A 14 -4.02 9.01 -48.47
C SER A 14 -3.30 8.83 -47.13
N GLY A 15 -3.97 9.23 -46.06
CA GLY A 15 -3.47 9.20 -44.69
C GLY A 15 -3.21 7.80 -44.13
N GLY A 16 -2.32 7.75 -43.15
CA GLY A 16 -2.09 6.62 -42.26
C GLY A 16 -1.72 7.14 -40.88
N SER A 17 -2.70 7.20 -39.97
CA SER A 17 -2.44 7.44 -38.54
C SER A 17 -1.86 6.17 -37.92
N LEU A 18 -0.64 6.26 -37.41
CA LEU A 18 0.00 5.25 -36.58
C LEU A 18 -0.47 5.44 -35.13
N ALA A 19 -1.51 4.70 -34.73
CA ALA A 19 -1.82 4.49 -33.31
C ALA A 19 -1.18 3.18 -32.88
N ALA A 20 -0.24 3.27 -31.94
CA ALA A 20 0.45 2.15 -31.32
C ALA A 20 -0.54 1.23 -30.58
N ILE A 21 -0.44 -0.07 -30.83
CA ILE A 21 -1.23 -1.10 -30.15
C ILE A 21 -0.64 -1.32 -28.75
N ILE A 22 -1.38 -0.89 -27.73
CA ILE A 22 -1.19 -1.27 -26.33
C ILE A 22 -1.55 -2.75 -26.15
N ASN A 23 -0.56 -3.57 -25.79
CA ASN A 23 -0.75 -4.96 -25.40
C ASN A 23 -1.02 -5.02 -23.89
N GLU A 24 -2.23 -4.64 -23.47
CA GLU A 24 -2.71 -4.89 -22.12
C GLU A 24 -3.11 -6.36 -22.00
N ARG A 25 -2.42 -7.09 -21.12
CA ARG A 25 -2.88 -8.41 -20.66
C ARG A 25 -4.12 -8.19 -19.77
N GLN A 26 -5.25 -7.91 -20.38
CA GLN A 26 -6.55 -7.92 -19.74
C GLN A 26 -6.74 -9.30 -19.11
N ALA A 27 -6.96 -9.36 -17.79
CA ALA A 27 -7.38 -10.60 -17.15
C ALA A 27 -8.66 -11.11 -17.84
N PRO A 28 -8.83 -12.44 -17.99
CA PRO A 28 -10.02 -12.99 -18.61
C PRO A 28 -11.28 -12.51 -17.86
N PRO A 29 -12.35 -12.15 -18.59
CA PRO A 29 -13.58 -11.71 -17.97
C PRO A 29 -14.14 -12.82 -17.07
N ALA A 30 -14.63 -12.42 -15.89
CA ALA A 30 -15.29 -13.35 -14.97
C ALA A 30 -16.49 -14.05 -15.65
N PRO A 31 -16.84 -15.29 -15.26
CA PRO A 31 -17.99 -15.99 -15.80
C PRO A 31 -19.28 -15.16 -15.65
N PRO A 32 -20.19 -15.19 -16.65
CA PRO A 32 -21.48 -14.53 -16.52
C PRO A 32 -22.24 -15.08 -15.30
N GLY A 33 -22.56 -14.20 -14.34
CA GLY A 33 -23.39 -14.54 -13.17
C GLY A 33 -22.67 -14.69 -11.84
N ALA A 34 -21.35 -14.54 -11.76
CA ALA A 34 -20.67 -14.37 -10.48
C ALA A 34 -20.92 -12.94 -9.97
N ALA A 35 -21.59 -12.80 -8.83
CA ALA A 35 -21.65 -11.51 -8.13
C ALA A 35 -20.21 -11.05 -7.81
N PRO A 36 -19.89 -9.75 -7.97
CA PRO A 36 -18.60 -9.24 -7.51
C PRO A 36 -18.41 -9.63 -6.04
N PRO A 37 -17.22 -10.11 -5.65
CA PRO A 37 -16.96 -10.42 -4.25
C PRO A 37 -17.25 -9.18 -3.40
N THR A 38 -18.00 -9.36 -2.32
CA THR A 38 -18.29 -8.28 -1.37
C THR A 38 -17.00 -7.86 -0.68
N PRO A 39 -16.64 -6.56 -0.69
CA PRO A 39 -15.52 -6.05 0.09
C PRO A 39 -15.57 -6.51 1.56
N LYS A 40 -14.47 -7.05 2.07
CA LYS A 40 -14.34 -7.40 3.50
C LYS A 40 -13.38 -6.46 4.22
N VAL A 41 -13.58 -6.34 5.53
CA VAL A 41 -12.63 -5.69 6.43
C VAL A 41 -11.65 -6.74 6.95
N ILE A 42 -10.35 -6.49 6.77
CA ILE A 42 -9.25 -7.34 7.20
C ILE A 42 -8.52 -6.63 8.34
N PRO A 43 -8.66 -7.07 9.60
CA PRO A 43 -8.00 -6.43 10.73
C PRO A 43 -6.50 -6.73 10.74
N VAL A 44 -5.70 -5.71 11.02
CA VAL A 44 -4.26 -5.80 11.31
C VAL A 44 -3.99 -5.13 12.63
N LEU A 45 -3.42 -5.86 13.57
CA LEU A 45 -3.01 -5.30 14.86
C LEU A 45 -1.73 -4.49 14.68
N VAL A 46 -1.69 -3.29 15.26
CA VAL A 46 -0.51 -2.42 15.30
C VAL A 46 -0.03 -2.32 16.74
N GLY A 47 1.06 -3.01 17.04
CA GLY A 47 1.59 -3.16 18.40
C GLY A 47 0.80 -4.13 19.28
N SER A 48 1.25 -4.26 20.53
CA SER A 48 0.67 -5.09 21.59
C SER A 48 1.04 -4.51 22.97
N PRO A 49 0.23 -4.75 24.02
CA PRO A 49 0.60 -4.41 25.39
C PRO A 49 1.81 -5.19 25.95
N THR A 50 2.21 -6.32 25.36
CA THR A 50 3.40 -7.05 25.83
C THR A 50 4.68 -6.47 25.22
N ARG A 51 5.75 -6.39 26.01
CA ARG A 51 7.00 -5.73 25.59
C ARG A 51 7.58 -6.38 24.35
N GLU A 52 7.57 -7.71 24.32
CA GLU A 52 8.11 -8.56 23.26
C GLU A 52 7.35 -8.41 21.94
N LYS A 53 6.08 -8.01 22.00
CA LYS A 53 5.18 -7.84 20.85
C LYS A 53 4.78 -6.39 20.61
N SER A 54 5.39 -5.44 21.32
CA SER A 54 5.05 -4.02 21.22
C SER A 54 5.34 -3.42 19.84
N LEU A 55 6.24 -4.05 19.06
CA LEU A 55 6.77 -3.57 17.78
C LEU A 55 6.43 -4.52 16.62
N LEU A 56 5.15 -4.73 16.33
CA LEU A 56 4.73 -5.59 15.23
C LEU A 56 3.48 -5.09 14.51
N PHE A 57 3.33 -5.59 13.28
CA PHE A 57 2.05 -5.70 12.60
C PHE A 57 1.62 -7.16 12.63
N TYR A 58 0.36 -7.46 12.96
CA TYR A 58 -0.14 -8.83 12.93
C TYR A 58 -1.49 -8.96 12.22
N PRO A 59 -1.61 -9.86 11.23
CA PRO A 59 -0.51 -10.60 10.60
C PRO A 59 0.46 -9.67 9.84
N GLU A 60 1.72 -10.09 9.69
CA GLU A 60 2.73 -9.35 8.90
C GLU A 60 2.60 -9.59 7.39
N ILE A 61 1.76 -10.54 6.98
CA ILE A 61 1.38 -10.82 5.60
C ILE A 61 -0.14 -10.72 5.52
N VAL A 62 -0.63 -9.83 4.65
CA VAL A 62 -2.05 -9.72 4.35
C VAL A 62 -2.26 -10.07 2.88
N LYS A 63 -3.25 -10.91 2.57
CA LYS A 63 -3.73 -11.15 1.21
C LYS A 63 -5.12 -10.52 1.10
N ALA A 64 -5.30 -9.59 0.17
CA ALA A 64 -6.48 -8.78 0.02
C ALA A 64 -6.82 -8.62 -1.47
N SER A 65 -8.11 -8.64 -1.80
CA SER A 65 -8.60 -8.40 -3.15
C SER A 65 -8.89 -6.91 -3.34
N PRO A 66 -8.90 -6.40 -4.58
CA PRO A 66 -9.37 -5.04 -4.86
C PRO A 66 -10.75 -4.80 -4.25
N GLY A 67 -10.91 -3.69 -3.54
CA GLY A 67 -12.10 -3.32 -2.77
C GLY A 67 -12.04 -3.68 -1.29
N ASP A 68 -11.24 -4.67 -0.87
CA ASP A 68 -11.08 -4.99 0.56
C ASP A 68 -10.52 -3.79 1.34
N ILE A 69 -10.88 -3.71 2.62
CA ILE A 69 -10.34 -2.70 3.55
C ILE A 69 -9.38 -3.38 4.51
N VAL A 70 -8.10 -3.01 4.48
CA VAL A 70 -7.16 -3.37 5.55
C VAL A 70 -7.32 -2.35 6.67
N GLN A 71 -7.86 -2.80 7.81
CA GLN A 71 -8.11 -1.98 8.99
C GLN A 71 -7.01 -2.21 10.02
N PHE A 72 -6.12 -1.24 10.13
CA PHE A 72 -5.09 -1.22 11.15
C PHE A 72 -5.70 -0.79 12.49
N GLN A 73 -5.52 -1.58 13.54
CA GLN A 73 -6.07 -1.37 14.89
C GLN A 73 -4.93 -1.13 15.87
N PHE A 74 -4.88 0.07 16.46
CA PHE A 74 -3.74 0.55 17.23
C PHE A 74 -3.85 0.16 18.70
N TRP A 75 -2.98 -0.77 19.11
CA TRP A 75 -2.72 -1.16 20.50
C TRP A 75 -1.56 -0.30 21.06
N PRO A 76 -1.30 -0.33 22.39
CA PRO A 76 -0.52 0.71 23.08
C PRO A 76 0.81 1.10 22.43
N ASN A 77 1.28 2.25 22.89
CA ASN A 77 2.36 3.05 22.30
C ASN A 77 1.88 3.83 21.06
N ASN A 78 2.77 4.67 20.55
CA ASN A 78 2.52 5.46 19.37
C ASN A 78 3.10 4.75 18.15
N HIS A 79 2.30 4.57 17.10
CA HIS A 79 2.74 3.87 15.89
C HIS A 79 2.26 4.62 14.65
N THR A 80 2.83 4.25 13.50
CA THR A 80 2.32 4.64 12.19
C THR A 80 2.12 3.39 11.34
N VAL A 81 1.34 3.55 10.28
CA VAL A 81 1.35 2.70 9.09
C VAL A 81 1.81 3.58 7.95
N THR A 82 2.98 3.31 7.39
CA THR A 82 3.57 4.11 6.32
C THR A 82 4.01 3.20 5.18
N GLN A 83 3.67 3.54 3.94
CA GLN A 83 4.11 2.79 2.77
C GLN A 83 5.55 3.15 2.41
N ALA A 84 6.40 2.13 2.30
CA ALA A 84 7.78 2.29 1.87
C ALA A 84 7.88 2.49 0.35
N ALA A 85 8.90 3.22 -0.09
CA ALA A 85 9.13 3.47 -1.51
C ALA A 85 9.44 2.20 -2.30
N ASN A 86 10.22 1.28 -1.71
CA ASN A 86 10.63 0.01 -2.29
C ASN A 86 11.31 -0.87 -1.20
N PRO A 87 11.51 -2.17 -1.44
CA PRO A 87 12.17 -3.05 -0.46
C PRO A 87 13.64 -2.70 -0.16
N GLN A 88 14.34 -1.98 -1.04
CA GLN A 88 15.72 -1.51 -0.80
C GLN A 88 15.80 -0.24 0.04
N ALA A 89 14.68 0.47 0.22
CA ALA A 89 14.53 1.66 1.06
C ALA A 89 13.40 1.44 2.08
N PRO A 90 13.51 0.43 2.96
CA PRO A 90 12.37 -0.13 3.66
C PRO A 90 11.79 0.77 4.76
N CYS A 91 12.56 1.73 5.25
CA CYS A 91 12.16 2.71 6.26
C CYS A 91 12.10 4.14 5.70
N MET A 92 11.84 4.26 4.38
CA MET A 92 11.71 5.53 3.66
C MET A 92 10.34 5.63 2.99
N PRO A 93 9.61 6.75 3.16
CA PRO A 93 8.22 6.83 2.73
C PRO A 93 8.13 6.93 1.20
N LEU A 94 7.12 6.29 0.62
CA LEU A 94 6.79 6.42 -0.79
C LEU A 94 6.26 7.83 -1.15
N GLN A 95 5.89 8.66 -0.16
CA GLN A 95 5.26 9.96 -0.40
C GLN A 95 6.09 10.98 -1.17
N ASP A 96 7.42 10.84 -1.18
CA ASP A 96 8.26 11.69 -2.04
C ASP A 96 8.10 11.34 -3.54
N GLN A 97 7.55 10.17 -3.87
CA GLN A 97 7.26 9.71 -5.23
C GLN A 97 5.75 9.72 -5.54
N ASN A 98 4.92 9.39 -4.56
CA ASN A 98 3.46 9.39 -4.67
C ASN A 98 2.83 10.04 -3.43
N PRO A 99 2.37 11.31 -3.51
CA PRO A 99 1.83 12.03 -2.35
C PRO A 99 0.58 11.38 -1.73
N ASN A 100 -0.09 10.49 -2.46
CA ASN A 100 -1.26 9.75 -1.99
C ASN A 100 -0.91 8.40 -1.34
N ALA A 101 0.38 8.04 -1.27
CA ALA A 101 0.82 6.81 -0.63
C ALA A 101 0.43 6.77 0.86
N VAL A 102 0.19 5.55 1.35
CA VAL A 102 -0.32 5.31 2.71
C VAL A 102 0.61 5.95 3.75
N HIS A 103 0.02 6.81 4.57
CA HIS A 103 0.60 7.24 5.83
C HIS A 103 -0.52 7.57 6.81
N SER A 104 -0.59 6.87 7.93
CA SER A 104 -1.63 7.09 8.94
C SER A 104 -1.41 8.34 9.79
N GLY A 105 -0.21 8.93 9.74
CA GLY A 105 0.28 9.74 10.84
C GLY A 105 0.54 8.88 12.09
N PHE A 106 0.90 9.55 13.17
CA PHE A 106 1.11 8.93 14.46
C PHE A 106 -0.21 8.74 15.20
N ILE A 107 -0.60 7.48 15.43
CA ILE A 107 -1.83 7.12 16.14
C ILE A 107 -1.44 6.44 17.46
N PRO A 108 -1.79 7.04 18.62
CA PRO A 108 -1.58 6.40 19.91
C PRO A 108 -2.61 5.30 20.14
N GLY A 109 -2.15 4.12 20.54
CA GLY A 109 -3.03 3.02 20.95
C GLY A 109 -3.39 3.06 22.43
N VAL A 110 -4.35 2.23 22.83
CA VAL A 110 -4.98 2.22 24.16
C VAL A 110 -5.00 0.83 24.79
N THR A 111 -5.08 0.75 26.12
CA THR A 111 -5.24 -0.51 26.90
C THR A 111 -6.33 -0.44 27.97
N ASP A 112 -6.95 0.71 28.15
CA ASP A 112 -7.87 1.02 29.24
C ASP A 112 -9.35 0.74 28.89
N GLY A 113 -9.60 0.03 27.79
CA GLY A 113 -10.95 -0.23 27.28
C GLY A 113 -11.55 0.91 26.47
N SER A 114 -10.84 2.04 26.29
CA SER A 114 -11.24 3.13 25.40
C SER A 114 -11.40 2.67 23.95
N PRO A 115 -12.16 3.41 23.11
CA PRO A 115 -12.26 3.12 21.69
C PRO A 115 -10.89 3.04 21.00
N VAL A 116 -10.64 1.93 20.32
CA VAL A 116 -9.39 1.60 19.64
C VAL A 116 -9.26 2.47 18.39
N GLY A 117 -8.12 3.15 18.25
CA GLY A 117 -7.81 3.93 17.05
C GLY A 117 -7.63 3.02 15.85
N THR A 118 -8.12 3.45 14.68
CA THR A 118 -7.99 2.69 13.44
C THR A 118 -7.45 3.53 12.29
N PHE A 119 -6.81 2.89 11.33
CA PHE A 119 -6.55 3.46 10.00
C PHE A 119 -7.01 2.48 8.93
N ASN A 120 -7.91 2.91 8.04
CA ASN A 120 -8.53 2.07 7.03
C ASN A 120 -7.92 2.35 5.65
N VAL A 121 -7.29 1.34 5.06
CA VAL A 121 -6.69 1.41 3.72
C VAL A 121 -7.54 0.57 2.77
N GLN A 122 -8.11 1.20 1.74
CA GLN A 122 -8.77 0.48 0.67
C GLN A 122 -7.72 -0.09 -0.29
N VAL A 123 -7.86 -1.37 -0.60
CA VAL A 123 -6.97 -2.07 -1.53
C VAL A 123 -7.46 -1.81 -2.95
N GLU A 124 -6.66 -1.12 -3.75
CA GLU A 124 -7.03 -0.75 -5.13
C GLU A 124 -6.66 -1.84 -6.16
N ASN A 125 -5.62 -2.62 -5.88
CA ASN A 125 -5.11 -3.67 -6.76
C ASN A 125 -4.34 -4.72 -5.95
N THR A 126 -3.80 -5.73 -6.64
CA THR A 126 -3.04 -6.82 -6.02
C THR A 126 -1.53 -6.58 -5.99
N GLU A 127 -1.05 -5.36 -6.31
CA GLU A 127 0.38 -5.06 -6.22
C GLU A 127 0.84 -5.04 -4.76
N PRO A 128 2.09 -5.47 -4.48
CA PRO A 128 2.61 -5.47 -3.12
C PRO A 128 2.67 -4.05 -2.54
N MET A 129 2.14 -3.89 -1.34
CA MET A 129 2.27 -2.67 -0.55
C MET A 129 3.12 -2.95 0.68
N LEU A 130 4.34 -2.41 0.68
CA LEU A 130 5.31 -2.57 1.76
C LEU A 130 5.02 -1.52 2.84
N MET A 131 4.72 -1.95 4.06
CA MET A 131 4.38 -1.07 5.17
C MET A 131 5.42 -1.14 6.28
N TYR A 132 5.73 -0.01 6.90
CA TYR A 132 6.58 0.11 8.07
C TYR A 132 6.01 1.07 9.10
N CYS A 133 6.47 0.93 10.35
CA CYS A 133 6.22 1.91 11.40
C CYS A 133 7.37 2.94 11.47
N ALA A 134 7.01 4.20 11.33
CA ALA A 134 7.94 5.34 11.31
C ALA A 134 8.24 5.92 12.71
N GLN A 135 7.78 5.26 13.79
CA GLN A 135 8.09 5.67 15.15
C GLN A 135 9.50 5.22 15.54
N GLY A 136 10.36 6.17 15.92
CA GLY A 136 11.70 5.89 16.44
C GLY A 136 12.46 4.86 15.60
N MET A 137 12.92 3.78 16.23
CA MET A 137 13.59 2.65 15.55
C MET A 137 12.66 1.47 15.21
N HIS A 138 11.33 1.64 15.23
CA HIS A 138 10.39 0.53 15.09
C HIS A 138 10.59 -0.22 13.77
N CYS A 139 10.79 0.48 12.65
CA CYS A 139 11.09 -0.16 11.36
C CYS A 139 12.35 -1.02 11.42
N GLN A 140 13.46 -0.47 11.94
CA GLN A 140 14.74 -1.20 12.06
C GLN A 140 14.66 -2.38 13.03
N LEU A 141 13.79 -2.29 14.04
CA LEU A 141 13.51 -3.38 14.97
C LEU A 141 12.52 -4.41 14.40
N GLY A 142 12.15 -4.29 13.12
CA GLY A 142 11.34 -5.26 12.39
C GLY A 142 9.85 -4.96 12.35
N MET A 143 9.39 -3.77 12.73
CA MET A 143 7.98 -3.41 12.61
C MET A 143 7.62 -3.08 11.15
N VAL A 144 7.52 -4.13 10.35
CA VAL A 144 7.22 -4.11 8.92
C VAL A 144 6.18 -5.19 8.57
N MET A 145 5.45 -4.99 7.48
CA MET A 145 4.54 -5.98 6.88
C MET A 145 4.42 -5.76 5.38
N ILE A 146 3.81 -6.72 4.68
CA ILE A 146 3.46 -6.57 3.27
C ILE A 146 1.99 -6.95 3.06
N ILE A 147 1.23 -6.06 2.44
CA ILE A 147 -0.07 -6.36 1.84
C ILE A 147 0.20 -6.89 0.43
N ASN A 148 -0.40 -8.03 0.08
CA ASN A 148 -0.25 -8.70 -1.21
C ASN A 148 1.20 -8.99 -1.63
N PRO A 149 2.04 -9.63 -0.78
CA PRO A 149 3.39 -10.00 -1.21
C PRO A 149 3.34 -11.04 -2.33
N LYS A 150 4.34 -11.01 -3.22
CA LYS A 150 4.46 -11.96 -4.34
C LYS A 150 4.76 -13.37 -3.83
N ALA A 151 5.60 -13.47 -2.80
CA ALA A 151 5.83 -14.67 -2.03
C ALA A 151 5.83 -14.33 -0.54
N ASP A 152 5.36 -15.25 0.31
CA ASP A 152 5.33 -15.02 1.76
C ASP A 152 6.73 -14.81 2.34
N ALA A 153 7.77 -15.37 1.71
CA ALA A 153 9.18 -15.13 2.07
C ALA A 153 9.63 -13.67 1.87
N ASP A 154 8.92 -12.86 1.06
CA ASP A 154 9.27 -11.46 0.80
C ASP A 154 9.22 -10.62 2.07
N VAL A 155 8.33 -10.94 3.02
CA VAL A 155 8.24 -10.21 4.30
C VAL A 155 9.51 -10.39 5.13
N GLN A 156 10.12 -11.57 5.08
CA GLN A 156 11.35 -11.86 5.82
C GLN A 156 12.53 -11.11 5.21
N ALA A 157 12.63 -11.07 3.88
CA ALA A 157 13.63 -10.26 3.18
C ALA A 157 13.45 -8.76 3.49
N TYR A 158 12.20 -8.28 3.51
CA TYR A 158 11.88 -6.90 3.84
C TYR A 158 12.26 -6.53 5.28
N ARG A 159 11.97 -7.42 6.25
CA ARG A 159 12.38 -7.27 7.65
C ARG A 159 13.90 -7.23 7.81
N GLN A 160 14.63 -8.10 7.11
CA GLN A 160 16.09 -8.12 7.13
C GLN A 160 16.67 -6.82 6.58
N ALA A 161 16.15 -6.32 5.46
CA ALA A 161 16.56 -5.03 4.89
C ALA A 161 16.26 -3.87 5.84
N ALA A 162 15.10 -3.90 6.51
CA ALA A 162 14.72 -2.88 7.49
C ALA A 162 15.74 -2.81 8.65
N GLY A 163 16.20 -3.96 9.14
CA GLY A 163 17.24 -4.03 10.18
C GLY A 163 18.59 -3.43 9.79
N GLN A 164 18.86 -3.24 8.50
CA GLN A 164 20.08 -2.59 8.00
C GLN A 164 19.91 -1.09 7.70
N SER A 165 18.70 -0.56 7.84
CA SER A 165 18.41 0.83 7.50
C SER A 165 19.00 1.81 8.51
N GLN A 166 19.68 2.83 8.01
CA GLN A 166 20.35 3.83 8.84
C GLN A 166 19.42 4.92 9.38
N ALA A 167 18.23 5.06 8.80
CA ALA A 167 17.24 6.06 9.19
C ALA A 167 15.82 5.48 9.12
N ASN A 168 14.91 6.08 9.89
CA ASN A 168 13.48 5.82 9.84
C ASN A 168 12.76 7.14 9.62
N VAL A 169 12.18 7.33 8.44
CA VAL A 169 11.65 8.63 8.03
C VAL A 169 10.13 8.55 7.99
N PRO A 170 9.39 9.38 8.73
CA PRO A 170 7.94 9.47 8.56
C PRO A 170 7.58 10.15 7.25
N ALA A 171 6.42 9.81 6.70
CA ALA A 171 5.85 10.56 5.59
C ALA A 171 5.33 11.93 6.07
N LYS A 172 5.07 12.85 5.14
CA LYS A 172 4.75 14.25 5.48
C LYS A 172 3.27 14.45 5.79
N ASN A 173 2.39 13.78 5.04
CA ASN A 173 0.95 14.01 5.08
C ASN A 173 0.20 12.74 5.43
N VAL A 174 -0.89 12.83 6.18
CA VAL A 174 -1.81 11.69 6.32
C VAL A 174 -2.51 11.47 4.98
N ALA A 175 -2.36 10.28 4.39
CA ALA A 175 -2.91 9.94 3.07
C ALA A 175 -3.05 8.42 2.88
N GLY A 176 -3.67 8.00 1.77
CA GLY A 176 -3.82 6.59 1.38
C GLY A 176 -4.76 5.78 2.28
N GLY A 177 -5.57 6.44 3.09
CA GLY A 177 -6.56 5.81 3.97
C GLY A 177 -7.27 6.82 4.85
N SER A 178 -8.11 6.33 5.76
CA SER A 178 -8.89 7.16 6.68
C SER A 178 -8.67 6.75 8.14
N ALA A 179 -8.40 7.73 8.99
CA ALA A 179 -8.35 7.52 10.43
C ALA A 179 -9.77 7.35 11.00
N GLY A 180 -9.91 6.53 12.04
CA GLY A 180 -11.17 6.26 12.69
C GLY A 180 -10.99 5.70 14.09
N ARG A 181 -12.09 5.27 14.70
CA ARG A 181 -12.12 4.55 15.98
C ARG A 181 -13.20 3.48 15.94
N ILE A 182 -12.96 2.38 16.64
CA ILE A 182 -13.95 1.34 16.89
C ILE A 182 -14.12 1.11 18.39
N PRO A 183 -15.33 0.78 18.87
CA PRO A 183 -15.52 0.25 20.22
C PRO A 183 -14.56 -0.91 20.51
N SER A 184 -14.02 -0.96 21.73
CA SER A 184 -13.03 -1.98 22.12
C SER A 184 -13.56 -3.42 22.02
N ASN A 185 -14.86 -3.63 22.21
CA ASN A 185 -15.52 -4.93 22.02
C ASN A 185 -15.66 -5.35 20.55
N LEU A 186 -15.39 -4.46 19.58
CA LEU A 186 -15.35 -4.78 18.15
C LEU A 186 -13.90 -4.89 17.63
N ALA A 187 -12.90 -4.50 18.42
CA ALA A 187 -11.50 -4.67 18.08
C ALA A 187 -11.07 -6.13 18.24
N VAL A 188 -10.14 -6.58 17.40
CA VAL A 188 -9.48 -7.88 17.57
C VAL A 188 -8.55 -7.78 18.77
N PRO A 189 -8.72 -8.62 19.82
CA PRO A 189 -7.88 -8.56 21.01
C PRO A 189 -6.39 -8.63 20.65
N PRO A 190 -5.53 -7.88 21.37
CA PRO A 190 -4.12 -7.87 21.05
C PRO A 190 -3.49 -9.23 21.34
N ILE A 191 -2.44 -9.56 20.60
CA ILE A 191 -1.66 -10.77 20.92
C ILE A 191 -0.82 -10.48 22.15
N VAL A 192 -1.09 -11.19 23.24
CA VAL A 192 -0.24 -11.19 24.45
C VAL A 192 0.89 -12.18 24.31
#